data_AF-A0A651G8D4-F1
#
_entry.id   AF-A0A651G8D4-F1
#
_cell.length_a   1.000
_cell.length_b   1.000
_cell.length_c   1.000
_cell.angle_alpha   90.00
_cell.angle_beta   90.00
_cell.angle_gamma   90.00
#
_symmetry.space_group_name_H-M   'P 1'
#
loop_
_entity.id
_entity.type
_entity.pdbx_description
1 polymer ?
#
loop_
_entity_poly.entity_id
_entity_poly.type
_entity_poly.pdbx_seq_one_letter_code
_entity_poly.pdbx_strand_id
1 'polypeptide(L)'
;MDESSPYHRNLDDEQQQSQPQAVDNPSTDTITSADKTPAVLAHLLAFSGYILPFAHIIAPLVVYLLKKDDSAYARHHAAESLNFQISMTIYMLISLLLVLVLIGILFMLILIVVDIILIIVAAVRASDEQWYRYPLCIRFVH
;
A
#
# COMPACT_ATOMS: atom_id res chain seq x y z
N MET A 1 57.78 -37.78 -31.36
CA MET A 1 58.32 -36.45 -31.69
C MET A 1 57.28 -35.84 -32.62
N ASP A 2 56.10 -35.49 -32.09
CA ASP A 2 55.85 -34.28 -31.26
C ASP A 2 55.91 -33.06 -32.19
N GLU A 3 54.81 -32.40 -32.55
CA GLU A 3 53.98 -31.59 -31.65
C GLU A 3 52.56 -31.45 -32.23
N SER A 4 51.59 -32.09 -31.60
CA SER A 4 50.17 -31.82 -31.80
C SER A 4 49.88 -30.42 -31.25
N SER A 5 49.86 -29.40 -32.11
CA SER A 5 49.54 -28.02 -31.72
C SER A 5 48.14 -27.97 -31.06
N PRO A 6 48.06 -27.72 -29.73
CA PRO A 6 46.82 -27.84 -28.97
C PRO A 6 46.12 -26.48 -28.86
N TYR A 7 46.12 -25.70 -29.95
CA TYR A 7 45.68 -24.30 -29.95
C TYR A 7 44.26 -24.05 -30.47
N HIS A 8 43.46 -25.10 -30.68
CA HIS A 8 42.00 -24.96 -30.64
C HIS A 8 41.52 -24.96 -29.18
N ARG A 9 42.08 -24.05 -28.37
CA ARG A 9 41.58 -23.75 -27.03
C ARG A 9 40.46 -22.72 -27.19
N ASN A 10 39.26 -23.25 -27.41
CA ASN A 10 37.94 -22.69 -27.17
C ASN A 10 37.88 -21.17 -26.92
N LEU A 11 37.80 -20.38 -28.00
CA LEU A 11 37.37 -18.97 -27.92
C LEU A 11 35.87 -18.84 -27.57
N ASP A 12 35.12 -19.93 -27.73
CA ASP A 12 33.71 -20.01 -27.38
C ASP A 12 33.51 -20.19 -25.85
N ASP A 13 34.49 -20.77 -25.15
CA ASP A 13 34.42 -20.96 -23.69
C ASP A 13 34.58 -19.64 -22.91
N GLU A 14 35.38 -18.68 -23.43
CA GLU A 14 35.56 -17.37 -22.79
C GLU A 14 34.38 -16.42 -23.02
N GLN A 15 33.63 -16.58 -24.12
CA GLN A 15 32.41 -15.79 -24.35
C GLN A 15 31.21 -16.29 -23.56
N GLN A 16 31.26 -17.51 -23.01
CA GLN A 16 30.17 -18.06 -22.20
C GLN A 16 30.32 -17.80 -20.69
N GLN A 17 31.44 -17.21 -20.24
CA GLN A 17 31.66 -16.84 -18.83
C GLN A 17 31.45 -15.35 -18.50
N SER A 18 31.08 -14.52 -19.47
CA SER A 18 30.81 -13.08 -19.24
C SER A 18 29.32 -12.70 -19.32
N GLN A 19 28.40 -13.66 -19.42
CA GLN A 19 27.05 -13.38 -18.97
C GLN A 19 27.14 -13.23 -17.45
N PRO A 20 26.75 -12.08 -16.86
CA PRO A 20 26.51 -12.04 -15.44
C PRO A 20 25.58 -13.21 -15.18
N GLN A 21 26.03 -14.20 -14.40
CA GLN A 21 25.11 -15.18 -13.85
C GLN A 21 23.95 -14.34 -13.33
N ALA A 22 22.75 -14.57 -13.87
CA ALA A 22 21.55 -14.12 -13.20
C ALA A 22 21.67 -14.82 -11.84
N VAL A 23 22.25 -14.10 -10.88
CA VAL A 23 22.06 -14.36 -9.48
C VAL A 23 20.57 -14.29 -9.40
N ASP A 24 19.93 -15.46 -9.44
CA ASP A 24 18.58 -15.67 -8.98
C ASP A 24 18.62 -15.18 -7.54
N ASN A 25 18.44 -13.88 -7.42
CA ASN A 25 18.40 -13.17 -6.17
C ASN A 25 16.91 -13.19 -5.83
N PRO A 26 16.44 -14.07 -4.95
CA PRO A 26 15.04 -14.13 -4.57
C PRO A 26 14.63 -12.92 -3.69
N SER A 27 15.07 -11.70 -4.02
CA SER A 27 14.76 -10.50 -3.22
C SER A 27 14.51 -9.22 -4.01
N THR A 28 14.27 -9.28 -5.33
CA THR A 28 13.38 -8.27 -5.93
C THR A 28 11.94 -8.67 -5.60
N ASP A 29 11.45 -8.22 -4.45
CA ASP A 29 10.02 -8.18 -4.10
C ASP A 29 9.30 -7.28 -5.12
N THR A 30 9.10 -7.78 -6.34
CA THR A 30 8.33 -7.07 -7.36
C THR A 30 6.88 -7.01 -6.89
N ILE A 31 6.37 -5.82 -6.62
CA ILE A 31 4.97 -5.62 -6.23
C ILE A 31 4.08 -6.09 -7.38
N THR A 32 3.32 -7.16 -7.16
CA THR A 32 2.48 -7.77 -8.19
C THR A 32 1.08 -7.17 -8.19
N SER A 33 0.29 -7.46 -9.23
CA SER A 33 -1.14 -7.11 -9.25
C SER A 33 -1.92 -7.75 -8.10
N ALA A 34 -1.48 -8.90 -7.59
CA ALA A 34 -2.07 -9.57 -6.43
C ALA A 34 -1.83 -8.82 -5.12
N ASP A 35 -0.79 -7.98 -5.06
CA ASP A 35 -0.50 -7.07 -3.95
C ASP A 35 -1.23 -5.74 -4.10
N LYS A 36 -1.24 -5.19 -5.33
CA LYS A 36 -1.87 -3.91 -5.65
C LYS A 36 -3.38 -3.94 -5.45
N THR A 37 -4.04 -5.00 -5.90
CA THR A 37 -5.50 -5.11 -5.83
C THR A 37 -6.02 -4.95 -4.39
N PRO A 38 -5.56 -5.75 -3.40
CA PRO A 38 -5.98 -5.54 -2.02
C PRO A 38 -5.50 -4.21 -1.43
N ALA A 39 -4.32 -3.70 -1.82
CA ALA A 39 -3.85 -2.39 -1.36
C ALA A 39 -4.80 -1.25 -1.78
N VAL A 40 -5.25 -1.24 -3.04
CA VAL A 40 -6.22 -0.28 -3.56
C VAL A 40 -7.59 -0.50 -2.90
N LEU A 41 -8.03 -1.75 -2.79
CA LEU A 41 -9.31 -2.09 -2.16
C LEU A 41 -9.38 -1.63 -0.71
N ALA A 42 -8.29 -1.70 0.06
CA ALA A 42 -8.29 -1.22 1.44
C ALA A 42 -8.75 0.24 1.54
N HIS A 43 -8.25 1.12 0.66
CA HIS A 43 -8.65 2.52 0.61
C HIS A 43 -10.07 2.68 0.06
N LEU A 44 -10.41 2.02 -1.05
CA LEU A 44 -11.72 2.21 -1.68
C LEU A 44 -12.87 1.67 -0.82
N LEU A 45 -12.66 0.55 -0.12
CA LEU A 45 -13.64 -0.01 0.79
C LEU A 45 -13.90 0.89 2.00
N ALA A 46 -13.03 1.86 2.29
CA ALA A 46 -13.28 2.86 3.31
C ALA A 46 -14.55 3.69 3.00
N PHE A 47 -14.95 3.83 1.73
CA PHE A 47 -16.21 4.47 1.33
C PHE A 47 -17.47 3.68 1.67
N SER A 48 -17.35 2.40 2.03
CA SER A 48 -18.50 1.59 2.44
C SER A 48 -19.22 2.16 3.66
N GLY A 49 -18.56 3.00 4.46
CA GLY A 49 -19.17 3.75 5.57
C GLY A 49 -20.34 4.64 5.18
N TYR A 50 -20.42 5.10 3.93
CA TYR A 50 -21.55 5.90 3.44
C TYR A 50 -22.81 5.07 3.20
N ILE A 51 -22.67 3.75 3.06
CA ILE A 51 -23.79 2.82 2.84
C ILE A 51 -24.17 2.15 4.16
N LEU A 52 -23.17 1.66 4.89
CA LEU A 52 -23.33 0.92 6.14
C LEU A 52 -22.54 1.59 7.26
N PRO A 53 -23.16 1.90 8.41
CA PRO A 53 -22.46 2.51 9.53
C PRO A 53 -21.32 1.60 10.00
N PHE A 54 -20.17 2.20 10.37
CA PHE A 54 -18.94 1.53 10.81
C PHE A 54 -18.20 0.69 9.77
N ALA A 55 -18.78 0.47 8.57
CA ALA A 55 -18.14 -0.33 7.53
C ALA A 55 -16.82 0.29 7.05
N HIS A 56 -16.66 1.61 7.14
CA HIS A 56 -15.42 2.32 6.81
C HIS A 56 -14.20 1.88 7.64
N ILE A 57 -14.40 1.39 8.87
CA ILE A 57 -13.32 0.84 9.72
C ILE A 57 -13.20 -0.67 9.51
N ILE A 58 -14.34 -1.37 9.47
CA ILE A 58 -14.37 -2.83 9.39
C ILE A 58 -13.76 -3.31 8.06
N ALA A 59 -14.05 -2.63 6.95
CA ALA A 59 -13.61 -3.09 5.64
C ALA A 59 -12.08 -3.06 5.45
N PRO A 60 -11.34 -1.95 5.73
CA PRO A 60 -9.88 -1.99 5.69
C PRO A 60 -9.28 -2.92 6.75
N LEU A 61 -9.94 -3.11 7.90
CA LEU A 61 -9.51 -4.11 8.89
C LEU A 61 -9.57 -5.54 8.34
N VAL A 62 -10.64 -5.90 7.62
CA VAL A 62 -10.75 -7.22 6.96
C VAL A 62 -9.63 -7.40 5.95
N VAL A 63 -9.35 -6.40 5.11
CA VAL A 63 -8.24 -6.47 4.15
C VAL A 63 -6.89 -6.61 4.87
N TYR A 64 -6.68 -5.86 5.96
CA TYR A 64 -5.48 -5.96 6.77
C TYR A 64 -5.28 -7.37 7.32
N LEU A 65 -6.32 -7.98 7.90
CA LEU A 65 -6.23 -9.33 8.45
C LEU A 65 -5.99 -10.39 7.38
N LEU A 66 -6.62 -10.26 6.21
CA LEU A 66 -6.46 -11.20 5.10
C LEU A 66 -5.07 -11.12 4.45
N LYS A 67 -4.43 -9.96 4.47
CA LYS A 67 -3.15 -9.73 3.78
C LYS A 67 -1.96 -9.58 4.72
N LYS A 68 -2.19 -9.67 6.04
CA LYS A 68 -1.16 -9.49 7.07
C LYS A 68 0.07 -10.37 6.85
N ASP A 69 -0.15 -11.64 6.55
CA ASP A 69 0.93 -12.63 6.43
C ASP A 69 1.31 -12.93 4.96
N ASP A 70 0.50 -12.44 4.01
CA ASP A 70 0.67 -12.69 2.57
C ASP A 70 1.53 -11.63 1.87
N SER A 71 1.33 -10.35 2.20
CA SER A 71 1.87 -9.24 1.41
C SER A 71 2.17 -8.03 2.28
N ALA A 72 3.46 -7.69 2.41
CA ALA A 72 3.89 -6.51 3.16
C ALA A 72 3.32 -5.21 2.57
N TYR A 73 3.20 -5.12 1.24
CA TYR A 73 2.64 -3.96 0.55
C TYR A 73 1.14 -3.79 0.85
N ALA A 74 0.35 -4.85 0.65
CA ALA A 74 -1.08 -4.80 0.93
C ALA A 74 -1.37 -4.60 2.42
N ARG A 75 -0.59 -5.25 3.30
CA ARG A 75 -0.68 -5.05 4.76
C ARG A 75 -0.46 -3.57 5.13
N HIS A 76 0.58 -2.94 4.59
CA HIS A 76 0.88 -1.53 4.87
C HIS A 76 -0.26 -0.61 4.45
N HIS A 77 -0.75 -0.74 3.21
CA HIS A 77 -1.87 0.10 2.74
C HIS A 77 -3.16 -0.14 3.52
N ALA A 78 -3.41 -1.39 3.94
CA ALA A 78 -4.56 -1.71 4.76
C ALA A 78 -4.46 -1.16 6.19
N ALA A 79 -3.28 -1.24 6.82
CA ALA A 79 -3.02 -0.64 8.12
C ALA A 79 -3.17 0.88 8.06
N GLU A 80 -2.62 1.52 7.03
CA GLU A 80 -2.66 2.97 6.84
C GLU A 80 -4.09 3.46 6.56
N SER A 81 -4.87 2.74 5.75
CA SER A 81 -6.32 3.02 5.57
C SER A 81 -7.11 2.85 6.86
N LEU A 82 -6.85 1.79 7.62
CA LEU A 82 -7.53 1.53 8.88
C LEU A 82 -7.26 2.64 9.91
N ASN A 83 -5.99 2.98 10.09
CA ASN A 83 -5.54 4.05 10.97
C ASN A 83 -6.16 5.40 10.59
N PHE A 84 -6.24 5.68 9.29
CA PHE A 84 -6.84 6.91 8.79
C PHE A 84 -8.34 7.00 9.10
N GLN A 85 -9.10 5.92 8.89
CA GLN A 85 -10.54 5.91 9.20
C GLN A 85 -10.83 5.99 10.71
N ILE A 86 -9.97 5.42 11.55
CA ILE A 86 -10.05 5.64 13.00
C ILE A 86 -9.76 7.10 13.33
N SER A 87 -8.72 7.69 12.74
CA SER A 87 -8.33 9.09 12.96
C SER A 87 -9.46 10.06 12.54
N MET A 88 -10.01 9.88 11.34
CA MET A 88 -11.13 10.68 10.84
C MET A 88 -12.38 10.51 11.69
N THR A 89 -12.64 9.31 12.21
CA THR A 89 -13.75 9.09 13.15
C THR A 89 -13.54 9.91 14.43
N ILE A 90 -12.33 9.94 14.99
CA ILE A 90 -12.02 10.77 16.17
C ILE A 90 -12.20 12.26 15.85
N TYR A 91 -11.71 12.73 14.71
CA TYR A 91 -11.87 14.14 14.30
C TYR A 91 -13.33 14.52 14.09
N MET A 92 -14.14 13.61 13.56
CA MET A 92 -15.59 13.81 13.41
C MET A 92 -16.29 13.88 14.77
N LEU A 93 -15.90 13.05 15.75
CA LEU A 93 -16.45 13.12 17.12
C LEU A 93 -16.08 14.42 17.84
N ILE A 94 -14.83 14.90 17.67
CA ILE A 94 -14.42 16.21 18.20
C ILE A 94 -15.22 17.33 17.53
N SER A 95 -15.37 17.26 16.20
CA SER A 95 -16.14 18.26 15.45
C SER A 95 -17.61 18.29 15.84
N LEU A 96 -18.21 17.12 16.15
CA LEU A 96 -19.56 17.01 16.67
C LEU A 96 -19.72 17.76 18.01
N LEU A 97 -18.75 17.67 18.90
CA LEU A 97 -18.76 18.45 20.15
C LEU A 97 -18.66 19.97 19.88
N LEU A 98 -17.86 20.36 18.88
CA LEU A 98 -17.71 21.76 18.45
C LEU A 98 -18.98 22.32 17.78
N VAL A 99 -19.93 21.48 17.36
CA VAL A 99 -21.23 21.96 16.83
C VAL A 99 -21.98 22.80 17.86
N LEU A 100 -21.82 22.52 19.16
CA LEU A 100 -22.42 23.31 20.24
C LEU A 100 -21.97 24.79 20.22
N VAL A 101 -20.83 25.08 19.60
CA VAL A 101 -20.25 26.42 19.45
C VAL A 101 -20.50 26.99 18.04
N LEU A 102 -21.36 26.36 17.23
CA LEU A 102 -21.70 26.70 15.83
C LEU A 102 -20.56 26.57 14.79
N ILE A 103 -19.31 26.32 15.21
CA ILE A 103 -18.16 26.18 14.30
C ILE A 103 -18.00 24.73 13.80
N GLY A 104 -18.52 23.75 14.54
CA GLY A 104 -18.34 22.32 14.23
C GLY A 104 -18.86 21.90 12.87
N ILE A 105 -19.95 22.50 12.37
CA ILE A 105 -20.54 22.16 11.07
C ILE A 105 -19.56 22.43 9.93
N LEU A 106 -18.87 23.58 9.96
CA LEU A 106 -17.86 23.93 8.95
C LEU A 106 -16.68 22.94 8.98
N PHE A 107 -16.22 22.58 10.17
CA PHE A 107 -15.16 21.59 10.35
C PHE A 107 -15.55 20.20 9.82
N MET A 108 -16.77 19.74 10.09
CA MET A 108 -17.27 18.46 9.57
C MET A 108 -17.28 18.44 8.03
N LEU A 109 -17.73 19.51 7.38
CA LEU A 109 -17.73 19.59 5.93
C LEU A 109 -16.31 19.52 5.35
N ILE A 110 -15.36 20.24 5.96
CA ILE A 110 -13.96 20.21 5.56
C ILE A 110 -13.38 18.80 5.73
N LEU A 111 -13.64 18.15 6.87
CA LEU A 111 -13.16 16.79 7.13
C LEU A 111 -13.69 15.78 6.11
N ILE A 112 -14.98 15.83 5.75
CA ILE A 112 -15.55 14.95 4.73
C ILE A 112 -14.85 15.13 3.38
N VAL A 113 -14.61 16.38 2.97
CA VAL A 113 -13.93 16.66 1.70
C VAL A 113 -12.47 16.16 1.73
N VAL A 114 -11.75 16.43 2.83
CA VAL A 114 -10.37 15.97 3.00
C VAL A 114 -10.29 14.44 3.02
N ASP A 115 -11.22 13.77 3.71
CA ASP A 115 -11.34 12.31 3.78
C ASP A 115 -11.45 11.70 2.38
N ILE A 116 -12.42 12.17 1.58
CA ILE A 116 -12.64 11.68 0.22
C ILE A 116 -11.40 11.88 -0.65
N ILE A 117 -10.81 13.08 -0.63
CA ILE A 117 -9.63 13.39 -1.45
C ILE A 117 -8.47 12.47 -1.09
N LEU A 118 -8.18 12.32 0.21
CA LEU A 118 -7.05 11.52 0.66
C LEU A 118 -7.24 10.04 0.37
N ILE A 119 -8.46 9.51 0.49
CA ILE A 119 -8.77 8.11 0.12
C ILE A 119 -8.48 7.88 -1.37
N ILE A 120 -8.92 8.78 -2.23
CA ILE A 120 -8.69 8.66 -3.68
C ILE A 120 -7.19 8.75 -4.00
N VAL A 121 -6.47 9.71 -3.41
CA VAL A 121 -5.03 9.84 -3.61
C VAL A 121 -4.27 8.61 -3.13
N ALA A 122 -4.66 8.04 -1.99
CA ALA A 122 -4.07 6.82 -1.46
C ALA A 122 -4.32 5.63 -2.37
N ALA A 123 -5.53 5.49 -2.91
CA ALA A 123 -5.89 4.44 -3.85
C ALA A 123 -5.08 4.54 -5.16
N VAL A 124 -4.95 5.75 -5.73
CA VAL A 124 -4.14 5.97 -6.95
C VAL A 124 -2.66 5.69 -6.68
N ARG A 125 -2.12 6.16 -5.55
CA ARG A 125 -0.72 5.87 -5.20
C ARG A 125 -0.49 4.38 -4.95
N ALA A 126 -1.47 3.69 -4.37
CA ALA A 126 -1.40 2.25 -4.19
C ALA A 126 -1.40 1.48 -5.52
N SER A 127 -2.07 1.99 -6.57
CA SER A 127 -2.01 1.39 -7.91
C SER A 127 -0.67 1.64 -8.61
N ASP A 128 0.00 2.75 -8.31
CA ASP A 128 1.30 3.15 -8.87
C ASP A 128 2.51 2.55 -8.13
N GLU A 129 2.28 1.52 -7.30
CA GLU A 129 3.33 0.83 -6.52
C GLU A 129 4.03 1.75 -5.49
N GLN A 130 3.37 2.85 -5.11
CA GLN A 130 3.90 3.82 -4.16
C GLN A 130 3.40 3.55 -2.75
N TRP A 131 4.35 3.43 -1.81
CA TRP A 131 4.07 3.35 -0.39
C TRP A 131 3.50 4.68 0.10
N TYR A 132 2.18 4.75 0.24
CA TYR A 132 1.50 5.95 0.69
C TYR A 132 1.35 5.97 2.21
N ARG A 133 1.41 7.17 2.79
CA ARG A 133 1.09 7.43 4.20
C ARG A 133 0.14 8.61 4.27
N TYR A 134 -0.96 8.46 4.99
CA TYR A 134 -1.93 9.52 5.14
C TYR A 134 -1.34 10.66 5.97
N PRO A 135 -1.49 11.92 5.53
CA PRO A 135 -1.26 13.06 6.40
C PRO A 135 -2.33 13.08 7.50
N LEU A 136 -1.99 13.60 8.68
CA LEU A 136 -2.92 13.70 9.81
C LEU A 136 -3.46 12.35 10.31
N CYS A 137 -2.74 11.26 10.06
CA CYS A 137 -3.11 9.91 10.49
C CYS A 137 -2.41 9.51 11.79
N ILE A 138 -3.19 9.07 12.77
CA ILE A 138 -2.71 8.49 14.03
C ILE A 138 -2.54 6.98 13.81
N ARG A 139 -1.32 6.48 14.03
CA ARG A 139 -0.94 5.10 13.71
C ARG A 139 -1.14 4.20 14.93
N PHE A 140 -2.17 3.37 14.88
CA PHE A 140 -2.46 2.36 15.89
C PHE A 140 -1.90 0.99 15.48
N VAL A 141 -2.03 0.66 14.20
CA VAL A 141 -1.61 -0.61 13.60
C VAL A 141 -0.43 -0.38 12.65
N HIS A 142 0.54 -1.30 12.64
CA HIS A 142 1.76 -1.25 11.83
C HIS A 142 1.89 -2.48 10.93
#